data_AF-A0A2D7HTL4-F1
#
_entry.id   AF-A0A2D7HTL4-F1
#
_cell.length_a   1.000
_cell.length_b   1.000
_cell.length_c   1.000
_cell.angle_alpha   90.00
_cell.angle_beta   90.00
_cell.angle_gamma   90.00
#
_symmetry.space_group_name_H-M   'P 1'
#
loop_
_entity.id
_entity.type
_entity.pdbx_description
1 polymer ?
#
loop_
_entity_poly.entity_id
_entity_poly.type
_entity_poly.pdbx_seq_one_letter_code
_entity_poly.pdbx_strand_id
1 'polypeptide(L)'
;MKIISFLIIFFVFSDKSACSNPKMFEEFESNQSFKGEYLSEFSIGAESDNKWKDLFVNKKFKEVKSFIEILPVNSTDETIQNLIYDILVSRKKFDRDLIGLDEDKLLFKTIVNKLFQTGRLSEIELIYSQTSELENNTFIIKKMIEGNLLRNRHSEACKILEKVNQDPLFFGKIMIICNIINSKFDQAKLGLQLLKEQNQPGDIFFIDLAFSLMSEKDITESEDLKKNLDQIKELNPIIMSSLQFADISPNFEQIEKLTTSGLLFILSNPSVDTDLKIFCSEILVKQGRISVEMLSEAYRLSRFEPKEIQNAEKIYKSLSRIRARPLLYQSIIRDNKPESKFRKIIALIKISKIDNLLPKMSYLLEDLIDYKKFARNHEDTVLISQMFQSKNKYLEARDILNVDYKSPESDYRNLAIDISEYLKNNSIDYYLLEKQLEKFEDLKIQDSVILRKLLMVLISNIELDQNLLEKIFNIADVSQIKSVDAKNFFLANALSLKGDYFNSLTILFKIIGNKDLLELNIMESFSVLTILKNLGFLNEFKNLSKRILL
;
A
#
# COMPACT_ATOMS: atom_id res chain seq x y z
N MET A 1 29.88 -48.31 13.30
CA MET A 1 31.16 -47.59 13.09
C MET A 1 30.88 -46.43 12.14
N LYS A 2 30.88 -45.20 12.71
CA LYS A 2 31.17 -43.88 12.09
C LYS A 2 30.57 -43.52 10.70
N ILE A 3 30.00 -42.36 10.40
CA ILE A 3 29.62 -41.10 11.10
C ILE A 3 29.10 -40.17 9.97
N ILE A 4 27.98 -39.48 10.20
CA ILE A 4 27.64 -38.07 9.83
C ILE A 4 27.79 -37.62 8.36
N SER A 5 26.68 -37.18 7.74
CA SER A 5 26.34 -35.75 7.50
C SER A 5 25.32 -35.59 6.36
N PHE A 6 24.11 -35.11 6.65
CA PHE A 6 23.39 -34.06 5.90
C PHE A 6 22.03 -33.81 6.57
N LEU A 7 22.08 -33.02 7.63
CA LEU A 7 20.96 -32.41 8.32
C LEU A 7 21.25 -30.90 8.30
N ILE A 8 20.20 -30.08 8.12
CA ILE A 8 20.17 -28.61 8.27
C ILE A 8 20.59 -27.80 7.02
N ILE A 9 19.62 -27.51 6.14
CA ILE A 9 19.54 -26.23 5.40
C ILE A 9 18.05 -25.82 5.32
N PHE A 10 17.50 -25.30 6.43
CA PHE A 10 16.28 -24.47 6.41
C PHE A 10 16.21 -23.46 7.57
N PHE A 11 17.34 -23.16 8.20
CA PHE A 11 17.44 -22.20 9.31
C PHE A 11 18.61 -21.24 9.10
N VAL A 12 18.56 -20.40 8.06
CA VAL A 12 19.33 -19.14 7.98
C VAL A 12 18.58 -18.18 7.07
N PHE A 13 17.54 -17.52 7.59
CA PHE A 13 17.14 -16.15 7.22
C PHE A 13 16.30 -15.58 8.38
N SER A 14 16.95 -15.50 9.53
CA SER A 14 16.51 -14.72 10.68
C SER A 14 17.72 -13.96 11.19
N ASP A 15 18.26 -13.07 10.37
CA ASP A 15 19.19 -12.02 10.81
C ASP A 15 19.29 -10.99 9.68
N LYS A 16 18.78 -9.78 9.95
CA LYS A 16 18.58 -8.62 9.04
C LYS A 16 17.19 -8.46 8.42
N SER A 17 16.14 -8.65 9.20
CA SER A 17 14.94 -7.81 9.10
C SER A 17 14.31 -7.71 10.49
N ALA A 18 14.00 -6.47 10.90
CA ALA A 18 13.43 -6.10 12.20
C ALA A 18 14.23 -6.54 13.44
N CYS A 19 15.11 -5.65 13.93
CA CYS A 19 15.37 -5.61 15.38
C CYS A 19 14.03 -5.30 16.08
N SER A 20 13.26 -6.32 16.41
CA SER A 20 12.28 -6.23 17.49
C SER A 20 13.08 -6.13 18.77
N ASN A 21 12.97 -5.02 19.50
CA ASN A 21 13.51 -4.93 20.86
C ASN A 21 12.87 -6.03 21.72
N PRO A 22 13.59 -7.08 22.17
CA PRO A 22 13.04 -8.12 23.03
C PRO A 22 13.10 -7.70 24.51
N LYS A 23 13.33 -6.41 24.80
CA LYS A 23 13.45 -5.84 26.15
C LYS A 23 12.65 -4.54 26.21
N MET A 24 11.36 -4.65 26.56
CA MET A 24 10.48 -3.50 26.87
C MET A 24 9.51 -3.91 28.00
N PHE A 25 10.01 -4.67 28.97
CA PHE A 25 9.38 -4.88 30.26
C PHE A 25 10.47 -4.72 31.33
N GLU A 26 11.08 -3.54 31.42
CA GLU A 26 11.82 -3.11 32.60
C GLU A 26 12.03 -1.58 32.56
N GLU A 27 11.48 -0.95 33.59
CA GLU A 27 11.69 0.41 34.13
C GLU A 27 11.56 1.62 33.19
N PHE A 28 10.44 2.34 33.33
CA PHE A 28 10.41 3.79 33.14
C PHE A 28 9.81 4.48 34.36
N GLU A 29 10.60 5.36 34.96
CA GLU A 29 10.22 6.17 36.12
C GLU A 29 9.12 7.17 35.73
N SER A 30 8.02 7.09 36.46
CA SER A 30 6.91 8.02 36.44
C SER A 30 7.31 9.37 37.03
N ASN A 31 7.16 10.46 36.27
CA ASN A 31 6.96 11.78 36.85
C ASN A 31 6.27 12.70 35.83
N GLN A 32 4.93 12.76 35.89
CA GLN A 32 4.18 14.03 35.78
C GLN A 32 2.70 13.84 36.16
N SER A 33 2.17 14.87 36.79
CA SER A 33 0.93 14.90 37.57
C SER A 33 -0.36 14.92 36.73
N PHE A 34 -1.35 14.16 37.20
CA PHE A 34 -2.71 14.00 36.66
C PHE A 34 -3.52 15.30 36.54
N LYS A 35 -3.93 15.61 35.29
CA LYS A 35 -5.15 16.31 34.87
C LYS A 35 -5.67 15.54 33.66
N GLY A 36 -6.96 15.18 33.61
CA GLY A 36 -7.52 14.25 32.61
C GLY A 36 -6.97 14.48 31.20
N GLU A 37 -6.34 13.45 30.62
CA GLU A 37 -5.52 13.62 29.43
C GLU A 37 -6.39 13.50 28.17
N TYR A 38 -6.13 14.38 27.21
CA TYR A 38 -6.73 14.28 25.89
C TYR A 38 -5.98 13.21 25.09
N LEU A 39 -6.60 12.04 24.99
CA LEU A 39 -6.01 10.84 24.38
C LEU A 39 -5.58 11.08 22.94
N SER A 40 -6.26 11.94 22.19
CA SER A 40 -6.01 12.13 20.75
C SER A 40 -4.77 12.98 20.40
N GLU A 41 -4.08 13.55 21.40
CA GLU A 41 -2.84 14.36 21.21
C GLU A 41 -1.53 13.59 21.40
N PHE A 42 -1.57 12.26 21.34
CA PHE A 42 -0.37 11.40 21.36
C PHE A 42 0.62 11.74 20.22
N SER A 43 1.89 11.38 20.39
CA SER A 43 2.93 11.61 19.38
C SER A 43 3.93 10.47 19.30
N ILE A 44 4.04 9.81 18.15
CA ILE A 44 4.95 8.66 17.93
C ILE A 44 6.16 9.07 17.07
N GLY A 45 6.06 10.18 16.34
CA GLY A 45 7.11 10.70 15.45
C GLY A 45 8.08 11.65 16.14
N ALA A 46 9.20 11.93 15.47
CA ALA A 46 10.14 12.97 15.88
C ALA A 46 9.42 14.33 15.99
N GLU A 47 9.70 15.08 17.05
CA GLU A 47 9.06 16.40 17.33
C GLU A 47 9.30 17.45 16.23
N SER A 48 10.10 17.15 15.20
CA SER A 48 10.59 18.09 14.21
C SER A 48 9.58 18.51 13.12
N ASP A 49 8.41 17.87 13.02
CA ASP A 49 7.46 18.18 11.93
C ASP A 49 6.24 18.98 12.41
N ASN A 50 6.48 20.26 12.71
CA ASN A 50 5.46 21.22 13.16
C ASN A 50 4.26 21.35 12.19
N LYS A 51 4.41 20.98 10.91
CA LYS A 51 3.38 21.19 9.87
C LYS A 51 2.06 20.46 10.15
N TRP A 52 2.11 19.33 10.85
CA TRP A 52 0.91 18.55 11.17
C TRP A 52 0.26 18.92 12.50
N LYS A 53 1.03 19.55 13.39
CA LYS A 53 0.60 19.92 14.74
C LYS A 53 -0.62 20.81 14.71
N ASP A 54 -0.62 21.80 13.82
CA ASP A 54 -1.65 22.82 13.73
C ASP A 54 -2.74 22.51 12.69
N LEU A 55 -2.71 21.31 12.07
CA LEU A 55 -3.64 20.91 11.00
C LEU A 55 -5.13 21.03 11.40
N PHE A 56 -5.44 20.79 12.68
CA PHE A 56 -6.81 20.77 13.22
C PHE A 56 -7.14 21.96 14.13
N VAL A 57 -6.27 22.98 14.18
CA VAL A 57 -6.52 24.20 14.96
C VAL A 57 -7.76 24.92 14.41
N ASN A 58 -8.62 25.39 15.31
CA ASN A 58 -9.89 26.06 15.02
C ASN A 58 -10.90 25.19 14.24
N LYS A 59 -10.77 23.86 14.26
CA LYS A 59 -11.71 22.93 13.62
C LYS A 59 -12.66 22.31 14.64
N LYS A 60 -13.92 22.18 14.26
CA LYS A 60 -14.93 21.50 15.07
C LYS A 60 -14.79 19.98 14.94
N PHE A 61 -15.26 19.25 15.95
CA PHE A 61 -15.24 17.78 15.97
C PHE A 61 -15.70 17.13 14.65
N LYS A 62 -16.84 17.58 14.08
CA LYS A 62 -17.38 17.03 12.83
C LYS A 62 -16.44 17.18 11.64
N GLU A 63 -15.70 18.29 11.56
CA GLU A 63 -14.75 18.56 10.48
C GLU A 63 -13.54 17.64 10.60
N VAL A 64 -12.96 17.56 11.80
CA VAL A 64 -11.80 16.69 12.09
C VAL A 64 -12.16 15.23 11.85
N LYS A 65 -13.31 14.77 12.37
CA LYS A 65 -13.78 13.40 12.18
C LYS A 65 -13.95 13.08 10.69
N SER A 66 -14.61 13.96 9.93
CA SER A 66 -14.81 13.78 8.50
C SER A 66 -13.48 13.71 7.75
N PHE A 67 -12.51 14.55 8.11
CA PHE A 67 -11.16 14.51 7.53
C PHE A 67 -10.47 13.16 7.75
N ILE A 68 -10.50 12.65 8.98
CA ILE A 68 -9.85 11.37 9.30
C ILE A 68 -10.56 10.21 8.59
N GLU A 69 -11.89 10.24 8.49
CA GLU A 69 -12.70 9.20 7.85
C GLU A 69 -12.41 9.07 6.34
N ILE A 70 -12.16 10.19 5.64
CA ILE A 70 -11.86 10.17 4.19
C ILE A 70 -10.44 9.69 3.85
N LEU A 71 -9.55 9.52 4.82
CA LEU A 71 -8.18 9.07 4.56
C LEU A 71 -8.18 7.71 3.84
N PRO A 72 -7.57 7.61 2.65
CA PRO A 72 -7.61 6.41 1.83
C PRO A 72 -6.56 5.38 2.23
N VAL A 73 -6.79 4.74 3.38
CA VAL A 73 -5.87 3.79 4.00
C VAL A 73 -5.56 2.55 3.15
N ASN A 74 -6.35 2.28 2.10
CA ASN A 74 -6.16 1.17 1.17
C ASN A 74 -5.55 1.61 -0.18
N SER A 75 -5.16 2.89 -0.33
CA SER A 75 -4.47 3.35 -1.54
C SER A 75 -3.26 2.47 -1.85
N THR A 76 -3.11 2.08 -3.11
CA THR A 76 -1.97 1.28 -3.61
C THR A 76 -0.69 2.12 -3.76
N ASP A 77 -0.77 3.44 -3.62
CA ASP A 77 0.37 4.34 -3.81
C ASP A 77 1.18 4.52 -2.51
N GLU A 78 2.44 4.09 -2.55
CA GLU A 78 3.42 4.25 -1.46
C GLU A 78 3.55 5.69 -0.95
N THR A 79 3.52 6.69 -1.83
CA THR A 79 3.65 8.10 -1.44
C THR A 79 2.44 8.56 -0.63
N ILE A 80 1.24 8.16 -1.06
CA ILE A 80 -0.01 8.49 -0.36
C ILE A 80 -0.08 7.74 0.98
N GLN A 81 0.35 6.48 1.01
CA GLN A 81 0.45 5.70 2.24
C GLN A 81 1.38 6.34 3.27
N ASN A 82 2.53 6.86 2.83
CA ASN A 82 3.47 7.56 3.71
C ASN A 82 2.88 8.88 4.21
N LEU A 83 2.24 9.68 3.35
CA LEU A 83 1.58 10.93 3.74
C LEU A 83 0.47 10.69 4.79
N ILE A 84 -0.37 9.67 4.60
CA ILE A 84 -1.40 9.27 5.56
C ILE A 84 -0.77 8.87 6.88
N TYR A 85 0.30 8.06 6.82
CA TYR A 85 1.02 7.62 8.01
C TYR A 85 1.54 8.81 8.82
N ASP A 86 2.24 9.74 8.17
CA ASP A 86 2.81 10.93 8.82
C ASP A 86 1.73 11.75 9.53
N ILE A 87 0.58 11.96 8.89
CA ILE A 87 -0.59 12.65 9.49
C ILE A 87 -1.12 11.89 10.71
N LEU A 88 -1.20 10.57 10.65
CA LEU A 88 -1.80 9.76 11.73
C LEU A 88 -0.91 9.69 12.97
N VAL A 89 0.43 9.66 12.80
CA VAL A 89 1.38 9.51 13.91
C VAL A 89 1.91 10.82 14.48
N SER A 90 1.71 11.93 13.77
CA SER A 90 2.11 13.24 14.24
C SER A 90 1.29 13.68 15.46
N ARG A 91 1.92 14.48 16.32
CA ARG A 91 1.22 15.23 17.35
C ARG A 91 0.13 16.10 16.71
N LYS A 92 -1.04 16.15 17.34
CA LYS A 92 -2.17 16.97 16.91
C LYS A 92 -2.50 17.95 18.01
N LYS A 93 -2.91 19.16 17.64
CA LYS A 93 -3.44 20.17 18.56
C LYS A 93 -4.89 20.43 18.24
N PHE A 94 -5.74 20.37 19.26
CA PHE A 94 -7.17 20.67 19.13
C PHE A 94 -7.54 21.91 19.93
N ASP A 95 -8.54 22.63 19.44
CA ASP A 95 -9.16 23.72 20.20
C ASP A 95 -10.15 23.13 21.21
N ARG A 96 -9.89 23.39 22.50
CA ARG A 96 -10.63 22.78 23.61
C ARG A 96 -11.99 23.42 23.85
N ASP A 97 -12.20 24.62 23.32
CA ASP A 97 -13.51 25.26 23.30
C ASP A 97 -14.42 24.63 22.22
N LEU A 98 -13.84 23.92 21.24
CA LEU A 98 -14.55 23.32 20.12
C LEU A 98 -14.65 21.79 20.18
N ILE A 99 -13.81 21.13 20.99
CA ILE A 99 -13.75 19.67 21.11
C ILE A 99 -13.68 19.27 22.59
N GLY A 100 -14.77 18.67 23.06
CA GLY A 100 -14.87 18.16 24.43
C GLY A 100 -14.14 16.83 24.66
N LEU A 101 -14.04 16.39 25.91
CA LEU A 101 -13.36 15.14 26.29
C LEU A 101 -13.98 13.88 25.65
N ASP A 102 -15.31 13.80 25.55
CA ASP A 102 -15.97 12.64 24.95
C ASP A 102 -15.78 12.59 23.42
N GLU A 103 -15.75 13.76 22.78
CA GLU A 103 -15.43 13.90 21.36
C GLU A 103 -13.97 13.54 21.08
N ASP A 104 -13.05 13.94 21.96
CA ASP A 104 -11.63 13.56 21.91
C ASP A 104 -11.45 12.03 21.97
N LYS A 105 -12.14 11.34 22.87
CA LYS A 105 -12.14 9.87 22.95
C LYS A 105 -12.62 9.22 21.65
N LEU A 106 -13.61 9.81 20.97
CA LEU A 106 -14.09 9.32 19.66
C LEU A 106 -13.07 9.58 18.54
N LEU A 107 -12.42 10.74 18.54
CA LEU A 107 -11.34 11.04 17.60
C LEU A 107 -10.17 10.09 17.80
N PHE A 108 -9.74 9.88 19.04
CA PHE A 108 -8.70 8.94 19.40
C PHE A 108 -8.95 7.54 18.82
N LYS A 109 -10.15 6.99 19.04
CA LYS A 109 -10.56 5.70 18.47
C LYS A 109 -10.50 5.68 16.95
N THR A 110 -10.95 6.76 16.30
CA THR A 110 -10.93 6.88 14.84
C THR A 110 -9.50 6.90 14.29
N ILE A 111 -8.59 7.67 14.90
CA ILE A 111 -7.18 7.77 14.49
C ILE A 111 -6.49 6.41 14.66
N VAL A 112 -6.64 5.78 15.82
CA VAL A 112 -6.05 4.46 16.10
C VAL A 112 -6.59 3.39 15.14
N ASN A 113 -7.90 3.40 14.84
CA ASN A 113 -8.46 2.50 13.84
C ASN A 113 -7.83 2.71 12.46
N LYS A 114 -7.68 3.96 12.01
CA LYS A 114 -7.02 4.26 10.73
C LYS A 114 -5.58 3.79 10.73
N LEU A 115 -4.83 4.04 11.79
CA LEU A 115 -3.45 3.58 11.94
C LEU A 115 -3.35 2.04 11.88
N PHE A 116 -4.25 1.34 12.59
CA PHE A 116 -4.36 -0.11 12.57
C PHE A 116 -4.65 -0.64 11.15
N GLN A 117 -5.52 0.02 10.40
CA GLN A 117 -5.84 -0.35 9.01
C GLN A 117 -4.62 -0.22 8.07
N THR A 118 -3.71 0.73 8.34
CA THR A 118 -2.48 0.90 7.53
C THR A 118 -1.41 -0.18 7.76
N GLY A 119 -1.62 -1.16 8.64
CA GLY A 119 -0.62 -2.21 8.91
C GLY A 119 0.53 -1.79 9.83
N ARG A 120 0.49 -0.57 10.37
CA ARG A 120 1.45 0.01 11.31
C ARG A 120 1.10 -0.39 12.75
N LEU A 121 1.20 -1.70 12.99
CA LEU A 121 0.76 -2.31 14.25
C LEU A 121 1.73 -2.06 15.41
N SER A 122 3.00 -1.76 15.14
CA SER A 122 4.00 -1.46 16.19
C SER A 122 3.73 -0.10 16.82
N GLU A 123 3.18 0.81 16.05
CA GLU A 123 2.85 2.16 16.47
C GLU A 123 1.71 2.14 17.49
N ILE A 124 0.81 1.16 17.42
CA ILE A 124 -0.22 0.94 18.45
C ILE A 124 0.43 0.61 19.81
N GLU A 125 1.49 -0.19 19.82
CA GLU A 125 2.25 -0.52 21.04
C GLU A 125 2.95 0.73 21.61
N LEU A 126 3.43 1.62 20.75
CA LEU A 126 4.02 2.89 21.18
C LEU A 126 2.98 3.84 21.78
N ILE A 127 1.79 3.95 21.18
CA ILE A 127 0.67 4.75 21.75
C ILE A 127 0.31 4.22 23.13
N TYR A 128 0.17 2.90 23.27
CA TYR A 128 -0.16 2.26 24.54
C TYR A 128 0.77 2.68 25.68
N SER A 129 2.08 2.74 25.41
CA SER A 129 3.12 3.04 26.41
C SER A 129 3.30 4.52 26.77
N GLN A 130 2.52 5.46 26.20
CA GLN A 130 2.80 6.88 26.40
C GLN A 130 2.34 7.41 27.75
N THR A 131 1.18 6.97 28.23
CA THR A 131 0.60 7.46 29.49
C THR A 131 -0.15 6.36 30.21
N SER A 132 -0.27 6.47 31.53
CA SER A 132 -1.01 5.50 32.35
C SER A 132 -2.50 5.42 31.99
N GLU A 133 -3.08 6.49 31.42
CA GLU A 133 -4.47 6.47 30.96
C GLU A 133 -4.60 5.61 29.69
N LEU A 134 -3.62 5.66 28.79
CA LEU A 134 -3.56 4.84 27.57
C LEU A 134 -3.27 3.36 27.90
N GLU A 135 -2.40 3.09 28.87
CA GLU A 135 -2.08 1.73 29.33
C GLU A 135 -3.30 0.99 29.88
N ASN A 136 -4.24 1.72 30.49
CA ASN A 136 -5.48 1.17 31.04
C ASN A 136 -6.67 1.27 30.07
N ASN A 137 -6.45 1.79 28.85
CA ASN A 137 -7.52 1.99 27.88
C ASN A 137 -7.92 0.68 27.20
N THR A 138 -9.11 0.16 27.53
CA THR A 138 -9.67 -1.10 27.00
C THR A 138 -9.63 -1.18 25.47
N PHE A 139 -9.85 -0.06 24.77
CA PHE A 139 -9.85 -0.05 23.31
C PHE A 139 -8.45 -0.23 22.71
N ILE A 140 -7.42 0.41 23.28
CA ILE A 140 -6.03 0.23 22.83
C ILE A 140 -5.57 -1.19 23.11
N ILE A 141 -5.84 -1.70 24.31
CA ILE A 141 -5.53 -3.08 24.71
C ILE A 141 -6.13 -4.05 23.69
N LYS A 142 -7.41 -3.89 23.34
CA LYS A 142 -8.06 -4.71 22.31
C LYS A 142 -7.34 -4.61 20.97
N LYS A 143 -6.92 -3.40 20.55
CA LYS A 143 -6.17 -3.21 19.29
C LYS A 143 -4.78 -3.84 19.33
N MET A 144 -4.09 -3.84 20.47
CA MET A 144 -2.83 -4.56 20.63
C MET A 144 -3.02 -6.07 20.52
N ILE A 145 -4.07 -6.62 21.12
CA ILE A 145 -4.39 -8.05 21.02
C ILE A 145 -4.70 -8.41 19.56
N GLU A 146 -5.60 -7.65 18.90
CA GLU A 146 -5.92 -7.83 17.48
C GLU A 146 -4.68 -7.70 16.58
N GLY A 147 -3.77 -6.77 16.90
CA GLY A 147 -2.52 -6.58 16.16
C GLY A 147 -1.55 -7.77 16.32
N ASN A 148 -1.45 -8.34 17.52
CA ASN A 148 -0.64 -9.54 17.76
C ASN A 148 -1.24 -10.76 17.06
N LEU A 149 -2.56 -10.90 17.05
CA LEU A 149 -3.27 -11.91 16.27
C LEU A 149 -2.92 -11.82 14.76
N LEU A 150 -2.99 -10.62 14.16
CA LEU A 150 -2.60 -10.40 12.76
C LEU A 150 -1.11 -10.60 12.47
N ARG A 151 -0.26 -10.67 13.49
CA ARG A 151 1.19 -10.94 13.37
C ARG A 151 1.54 -12.41 13.60
N ASN A 152 0.55 -13.30 13.73
CA ASN A 152 0.72 -14.69 14.17
C ASN A 152 1.38 -14.82 15.55
N ARG A 153 1.28 -13.78 16.39
CA ARG A 153 1.79 -13.74 17.77
C ARG A 153 0.69 -14.09 18.76
N HIS A 154 0.10 -15.27 18.58
CA HIS A 154 -1.07 -15.70 19.32
C HIS A 154 -0.79 -15.85 20.83
N SER A 155 0.42 -16.28 21.19
CA SER A 155 0.82 -16.43 22.60
C SER A 155 0.87 -15.09 23.33
N GLU A 156 1.38 -14.06 22.66
CA GLU A 156 1.51 -12.69 23.16
C GLU A 156 0.14 -12.03 23.26
N ALA A 157 -0.72 -12.23 22.25
CA ALA A 157 -2.12 -11.82 22.29
C ALA A 157 -2.84 -12.34 23.55
N CYS A 158 -2.70 -13.63 23.87
CA CYS A 158 -3.35 -14.22 25.04
C CYS A 158 -2.70 -13.79 26.37
N LYS A 159 -1.37 -13.60 26.41
CA LYS A 159 -0.68 -13.05 27.59
C LYS A 159 -1.14 -11.63 27.94
N ILE A 160 -1.42 -10.79 26.94
CA ILE A 160 -1.95 -9.44 27.18
C ILE A 160 -3.35 -9.54 27.80
N LEU A 161 -4.20 -10.42 27.28
CA LEU A 161 -5.56 -10.63 27.80
C LEU A 161 -5.58 -11.11 29.26
N GLU A 162 -4.61 -11.91 29.69
CA GLU A 162 -4.50 -12.40 31.07
C GLU A 162 -4.17 -11.29 32.10
N LYS A 163 -3.59 -10.18 31.65
CA LYS A 163 -3.16 -9.06 32.52
C LYS A 163 -4.20 -7.97 32.71
N VAL A 164 -5.36 -8.08 32.05
CA VAL A 164 -6.37 -7.01 32.00
C VAL A 164 -7.71 -7.51 32.55
N ASN A 165 -8.59 -6.57 32.90
CA ASN A 165 -9.95 -6.93 33.29
C ASN A 165 -10.72 -7.50 32.08
N GLN A 166 -11.05 -8.79 32.14
CA GLN A 166 -11.63 -9.55 31.04
C GLN A 166 -13.16 -9.35 30.95
N ASP A 167 -13.59 -8.12 30.66
CA ASP A 167 -15.00 -7.83 30.40
C ASP A 167 -15.47 -8.60 29.14
N PRO A 168 -16.42 -9.56 29.27
CA PRO A 168 -16.91 -10.36 28.15
C PRO A 168 -17.50 -9.52 27.02
N LEU A 169 -18.03 -8.32 27.31
CA LEU A 169 -18.60 -7.42 26.29
C LEU A 169 -17.53 -6.95 25.30
N PHE A 170 -16.31 -6.72 25.78
CA PHE A 170 -15.22 -6.18 24.95
C PHE A 170 -14.29 -7.28 24.41
N PHE A 171 -14.05 -8.32 25.23
CA PHE A 171 -13.06 -9.35 24.98
C PHE A 171 -13.62 -10.76 24.75
N GLY A 172 -14.94 -10.99 24.82
CA GLY A 172 -15.52 -12.34 24.81
C GLY A 172 -15.04 -13.24 23.66
N LYS A 173 -15.02 -12.73 22.42
CA LYS A 173 -14.49 -13.50 21.27
C LYS A 173 -13.00 -13.80 21.38
N ILE A 174 -12.21 -12.85 21.89
CA ILE A 174 -10.77 -13.02 22.13
C ILE A 174 -10.55 -14.06 23.23
N MET A 175 -11.33 -14.01 24.31
CA MET A 175 -11.30 -15.00 25.39
C MET A 175 -11.56 -16.41 24.87
N ILE A 176 -12.58 -16.58 24.02
CA ILE A 176 -12.90 -17.88 23.41
C ILE A 176 -11.72 -18.40 22.58
N ILE A 177 -11.15 -17.56 21.71
CA ILE A 177 -10.00 -17.96 20.89
C ILE A 177 -8.78 -18.28 21.74
N CYS A 178 -8.48 -17.49 22.77
CA CYS A 178 -7.39 -17.79 23.70
C CYS A 178 -7.63 -19.06 24.51
N ASN A 179 -8.88 -19.37 24.87
CA ASN A 179 -9.22 -20.64 25.50
C ASN A 179 -9.02 -21.82 24.55
N ILE A 180 -9.41 -21.69 23.27
CA ILE A 180 -9.16 -22.73 22.24
C ILE A 180 -7.66 -22.96 22.05
N ILE A 181 -6.88 -21.89 21.87
CA ILE A 181 -5.41 -21.96 21.70
C ILE A 181 -4.74 -22.67 22.88
N ASN A 182 -5.22 -22.40 24.11
CA ASN A 182 -4.70 -22.99 25.34
C ASN A 182 -5.36 -24.33 25.71
N SER A 183 -6.10 -24.97 24.79
CA SER A 183 -6.82 -26.23 24.99
C SER A 183 -7.81 -26.24 26.18
N LYS A 184 -8.29 -25.06 26.58
CA LYS A 184 -9.31 -24.82 27.61
C LYS A 184 -10.71 -24.91 27.00
N PHE A 185 -11.02 -26.07 26.40
CA PHE A 185 -12.23 -26.23 25.57
C PHE A 185 -13.54 -26.08 26.34
N ASP A 186 -13.59 -26.49 27.61
CA ASP A 186 -14.82 -26.32 28.41
C ASP A 186 -15.10 -24.85 28.70
N GLN A 187 -14.07 -24.05 28.98
CA GLN A 187 -14.20 -22.59 29.13
C GLN A 187 -14.60 -21.94 27.80
N ALA A 188 -14.06 -22.41 26.67
CA ALA A 188 -14.45 -21.93 25.34
C ALA A 188 -15.91 -22.24 25.03
N LYS A 189 -16.39 -23.47 25.31
CA LYS A 189 -17.80 -23.87 25.13
C LYS A 189 -18.75 -23.01 25.96
N LEU A 190 -18.41 -22.75 27.23
CA LEU A 190 -19.21 -21.87 28.09
C LEU A 190 -19.28 -20.45 27.49
N GLY A 191 -18.15 -19.89 27.06
CA GLY A 191 -18.11 -18.58 26.41
C GLY A 191 -18.97 -18.51 25.14
N LEU A 192 -18.96 -19.58 24.33
CA LEU A 192 -19.78 -19.67 23.13
C LEU A 192 -21.28 -19.76 23.42
N GLN A 193 -21.67 -20.49 24.46
CA GLN A 193 -23.07 -20.56 24.91
C GLN A 193 -23.56 -19.17 25.33
N LEU A 194 -22.75 -18.42 26.09
CA LEU A 194 -23.06 -17.05 26.50
C LEU A 194 -23.20 -16.10 25.30
N LEU A 195 -22.32 -16.20 24.29
CA LEU A 195 -22.45 -15.41 23.05
C LEU A 195 -23.73 -15.75 22.29
N LYS A 196 -24.09 -17.04 22.21
CA LYS A 196 -25.30 -17.49 21.53
C LYS A 196 -26.57 -16.94 22.19
N GLU A 197 -26.60 -16.86 23.51
CA GLU A 197 -27.70 -16.26 24.27
C GLU A 197 -27.84 -14.74 24.02
N GLN A 198 -26.74 -14.04 23.71
CA GLN A 198 -26.73 -12.60 23.43
C GLN A 198 -27.23 -12.22 22.02
N ASN A 199 -27.42 -13.21 21.15
CA ASN A 199 -28.14 -13.13 19.86
C ASN A 199 -27.74 -11.97 18.93
N GLN A 200 -26.44 -11.69 18.78
CA GLN A 200 -25.95 -10.67 17.83
C GLN A 200 -25.69 -11.30 16.43
N PRO A 201 -26.30 -10.77 15.35
CA PRO A 201 -26.04 -11.25 13.99
C PRO A 201 -24.57 -11.03 13.58
N GLY A 202 -23.97 -12.04 12.95
CA GLY A 202 -22.52 -12.09 12.65
C GLY A 202 -21.71 -12.95 13.62
N ASP A 203 -22.30 -13.36 14.74
CA ASP A 203 -21.68 -14.29 15.69
C ASP A 203 -21.82 -15.75 15.29
N ILE A 204 -22.83 -16.09 14.47
CA ILE A 204 -23.14 -17.48 14.09
C ILE A 204 -21.94 -18.16 13.41
N PHE A 205 -21.34 -17.53 12.41
CA PHE A 205 -20.16 -18.12 11.76
C PHE A 205 -18.97 -18.26 12.70
N PHE A 206 -18.70 -17.25 13.52
CA PHE A 206 -17.62 -17.32 14.51
C PHE A 206 -17.88 -18.46 15.50
N ILE A 207 -19.12 -18.64 15.94
CA ILE A 207 -19.54 -19.71 16.83
C ILE A 207 -19.33 -21.07 16.17
N ASP A 208 -19.81 -21.25 14.93
CA ASP A 208 -19.67 -22.50 14.17
C ASP A 208 -18.19 -22.85 13.97
N LEU A 209 -17.38 -21.86 13.54
CA LEU A 209 -15.95 -22.01 13.36
C LEU A 209 -15.24 -22.39 14.67
N ALA A 210 -15.60 -21.73 15.78
CA ALA A 210 -15.04 -22.04 17.09
C ALA A 210 -15.43 -23.43 17.59
N PHE A 211 -16.66 -23.89 17.34
CA PHE A 211 -17.07 -25.27 17.63
C PHE A 211 -16.29 -26.28 16.80
N SER A 212 -16.08 -26.00 15.52
CA SER A 212 -15.28 -26.86 14.65
C SER A 212 -13.83 -26.99 15.12
N LEU A 213 -13.21 -25.89 15.55
CA LEU A 213 -11.85 -25.90 16.12
C LEU A 213 -11.70 -26.78 17.38
N MET A 214 -12.79 -27.03 18.10
CA MET A 214 -12.79 -27.90 19.29
C MET A 214 -13.22 -29.34 18.98
N SER A 215 -13.57 -29.64 17.74
CA SER A 215 -14.05 -30.95 17.31
C SER A 215 -12.94 -31.79 16.68
N GLU A 216 -12.97 -33.10 16.86
CA GLU A 216 -11.98 -34.03 16.28
C GLU A 216 -12.20 -34.29 14.77
N LYS A 217 -13.15 -33.62 14.13
CA LYS A 217 -13.46 -33.82 12.70
C LYS A 217 -12.58 -32.92 11.84
N ASP A 218 -12.08 -33.45 10.72
CA ASP A 218 -11.39 -32.65 9.71
C ASP A 218 -12.29 -31.52 9.20
N ILE A 219 -11.92 -30.29 9.56
CA ILE A 219 -12.72 -29.08 9.34
C ILE A 219 -12.77 -28.72 7.85
N THR A 220 -11.75 -29.12 7.08
CA THR A 220 -11.56 -28.82 5.66
C THR A 220 -12.63 -29.44 4.73
N GLU A 221 -13.41 -30.41 5.22
CA GLU A 221 -14.45 -31.12 4.46
C GLU A 221 -15.88 -30.61 4.73
N SER A 222 -16.08 -29.65 5.64
CA SER A 222 -17.41 -29.11 5.92
C SER A 222 -17.89 -28.18 4.79
N GLU A 223 -18.80 -28.68 3.93
CA GLU A 223 -19.45 -27.88 2.89
C GLU A 223 -20.25 -26.69 3.48
N ASP A 224 -20.87 -26.89 4.64
CA ASP A 224 -21.67 -25.85 5.32
C ASP A 224 -20.80 -24.67 5.79
N LEU A 225 -19.62 -24.92 6.36
CA LEU A 225 -18.69 -23.86 6.77
C LEU A 225 -18.18 -23.05 5.58
N LYS A 226 -17.84 -23.72 4.46
CA LYS A 226 -17.41 -23.02 3.23
C LYS A 226 -18.53 -22.15 2.67
N LYS A 227 -19.75 -22.69 2.59
CA LYS A 227 -20.93 -21.95 2.12
C LYS A 227 -21.25 -20.74 3.02
N ASN A 228 -21.05 -20.87 4.33
CA ASN A 228 -21.23 -19.77 5.28
C ASN A 228 -20.09 -18.75 5.19
N LEU A 229 -18.85 -19.18 4.94
CA LEU A 229 -17.70 -18.28 4.72
C LEU A 229 -17.93 -17.36 3.52
N ASP A 230 -18.46 -17.88 2.41
CA ASP A 230 -18.73 -17.08 1.21
C ASP A 230 -19.79 -15.98 1.44
N GLN A 231 -20.62 -16.10 2.48
CA GLN A 231 -21.58 -15.05 2.86
C GLN A 231 -20.91 -13.89 3.64
N ILE A 232 -19.69 -14.10 4.15
CA ILE A 232 -18.95 -13.12 4.93
C ILE A 232 -18.11 -12.28 4.00
N LYS A 233 -18.52 -11.02 3.85
CA LYS A 233 -17.84 -10.07 2.98
C LYS A 233 -16.64 -9.39 3.63
N GLU A 234 -16.61 -9.28 4.96
CA GLU A 234 -15.57 -8.58 5.69
C GLU A 234 -14.97 -9.46 6.78
N LEU A 235 -13.65 -9.65 6.74
CA LEU A 235 -12.92 -10.42 7.72
C LEU A 235 -12.28 -9.48 8.74
N ASN A 236 -12.56 -9.70 10.02
CA ASN A 236 -11.90 -9.00 11.12
C ASN A 236 -10.74 -9.84 11.67
N PRO A 237 -9.81 -9.26 12.45
CA PRO A 237 -8.62 -9.95 12.96
C PRO A 237 -8.88 -11.27 13.68
N ILE A 238 -9.99 -11.33 14.43
CA ILE A 238 -10.36 -12.53 15.18
C ILE A 238 -10.79 -13.63 14.20
N ILE A 239 -11.69 -13.34 13.27
CA ILE A 239 -12.14 -14.29 12.24
C ILE A 239 -10.95 -14.77 11.41
N MET A 240 -10.09 -13.85 10.96
CA MET A 240 -8.90 -14.20 10.18
C MET A 240 -7.96 -15.17 10.91
N SER A 241 -7.74 -14.94 12.20
CA SER A 241 -6.94 -15.85 13.03
C SER A 241 -7.65 -17.19 13.25
N SER A 242 -8.96 -17.18 13.44
CA SER A 242 -9.75 -18.42 13.56
C SER A 242 -9.71 -19.26 12.29
N LEU A 243 -9.76 -18.63 11.11
CA LEU A 243 -9.64 -19.32 9.82
C LEU A 243 -8.27 -19.99 9.65
N GLN A 244 -7.20 -19.34 10.09
CA GLN A 244 -5.86 -19.94 10.12
C GLN A 244 -5.82 -21.20 10.99
N PHE A 245 -6.37 -21.15 12.20
CA PHE A 245 -6.39 -22.33 13.07
C PHE A 245 -7.23 -23.48 12.50
N ALA A 246 -8.22 -23.16 11.66
CA ALA A 246 -9.06 -24.14 10.99
C ALA A 246 -8.47 -24.65 9.68
N ASP A 247 -7.30 -24.16 9.28
CA ASP A 247 -6.67 -24.39 7.99
C ASP A 247 -7.57 -24.03 6.79
N ILE A 248 -8.35 -22.95 6.93
CA ILE A 248 -9.27 -22.45 5.90
C ILE A 248 -8.68 -21.20 5.24
N SER A 249 -8.50 -21.28 3.92
CA SER A 249 -8.07 -20.16 3.08
C SER A 249 -9.27 -19.24 2.76
N PRO A 250 -9.14 -17.89 2.88
CA PRO A 250 -10.16 -16.95 2.43
C PRO A 250 -10.20 -16.87 0.90
N ASN A 251 -11.22 -16.22 0.32
CA ASN A 251 -11.35 -16.07 -1.13
C ASN A 251 -10.87 -14.67 -1.62
N PHE A 252 -10.75 -14.50 -2.95
CA PHE A 252 -10.31 -13.24 -3.56
C PHE A 252 -11.20 -12.04 -3.21
N GLU A 253 -12.53 -12.19 -3.21
CA GLU A 253 -13.47 -11.09 -2.88
C GLU A 253 -13.26 -10.59 -1.45
N GLN A 254 -13.00 -11.50 -0.52
CA GLN A 254 -12.68 -11.16 0.87
C GLN A 254 -11.35 -10.41 0.96
N ILE A 255 -10.32 -10.87 0.23
CA ILE A 255 -8.99 -10.25 0.23
C ILE A 255 -9.02 -8.83 -0.36
N GLU A 256 -9.77 -8.60 -1.44
CA GLU A 256 -9.88 -7.27 -2.07
C GLU A 256 -10.43 -6.19 -1.11
N LYS A 257 -11.21 -6.60 -0.10
CA LYS A 257 -11.78 -5.70 0.91
C LYS A 257 -10.91 -5.56 2.15
N LEU A 258 -9.82 -6.33 2.26
CA LEU A 258 -8.94 -6.25 3.41
C LEU A 258 -8.20 -4.92 3.45
N THR A 259 -7.93 -4.51 4.68
CA THR A 259 -7.01 -3.40 4.95
C THR A 259 -5.57 -3.87 4.85
N THR A 260 -4.62 -2.94 4.78
CA THR A 260 -3.18 -3.27 4.72
C THR A 260 -2.73 -4.21 5.84
N SER A 261 -3.27 -4.08 7.06
CA SER A 261 -2.98 -5.03 8.16
C SER A 261 -3.51 -6.44 7.88
N GLY A 262 -4.70 -6.56 7.29
CA GLY A 262 -5.24 -7.84 6.85
C GLY A 262 -4.40 -8.47 5.72
N LEU A 263 -3.97 -7.68 4.73
CA LEU A 263 -3.11 -8.16 3.64
C LEU A 263 -1.77 -8.68 4.15
N LEU A 264 -1.16 -8.00 5.13
CA LEU A 264 0.08 -8.44 5.78
C LEU A 264 -0.10 -9.79 6.50
N PHE A 265 -1.23 -9.97 7.18
CA PHE A 265 -1.56 -11.25 7.81
C PHE A 265 -1.64 -12.38 6.77
N ILE A 266 -2.36 -12.17 5.66
CA ILE A 266 -2.47 -13.17 4.57
C ILE A 266 -1.10 -13.65 4.10
N LEU A 267 -0.15 -12.73 3.91
CA LEU A 267 1.19 -13.07 3.43
C LEU A 267 1.92 -14.03 4.39
N SER A 268 1.74 -13.82 5.70
CA SER A 268 2.38 -14.62 6.76
C SER A 268 1.61 -15.89 7.14
N ASN A 269 0.36 -16.03 6.72
CA ASN A 269 -0.51 -17.11 7.14
C ASN A 269 -0.21 -18.40 6.33
N PRO A 270 0.19 -19.51 6.97
CA PRO A 270 0.54 -20.74 6.27
C PRO A 270 -0.64 -21.37 5.51
N SER A 271 -1.86 -21.25 6.03
CA SER A 271 -3.09 -21.87 5.50
C SER A 271 -3.64 -21.20 4.24
N VAL A 272 -3.12 -20.02 3.87
CA VAL A 272 -3.62 -19.30 2.69
C VAL A 272 -2.95 -19.81 1.41
N ASP A 273 -3.77 -19.97 0.36
CA ASP A 273 -3.35 -20.39 -0.96
C ASP A 273 -2.26 -19.49 -1.56
N THR A 274 -1.42 -20.10 -2.39
CA THR A 274 -0.26 -19.43 -2.97
C THR A 274 -0.66 -18.27 -3.91
N ASP A 275 -1.70 -18.45 -4.72
CA ASP A 275 -2.16 -17.41 -5.65
C ASP A 275 -2.67 -16.16 -4.90
N LEU A 276 -3.32 -16.37 -3.75
CA LEU A 276 -3.78 -15.27 -2.88
C LEU A 276 -2.60 -14.55 -2.21
N LYS A 277 -1.58 -15.29 -1.75
CA LYS A 277 -0.33 -14.69 -1.22
C LYS A 277 0.37 -13.83 -2.26
N ILE A 278 0.39 -14.26 -3.51
CA ILE A 278 0.99 -13.53 -4.61
C ILE A 278 0.20 -12.24 -4.90
N PHE A 279 -1.12 -12.34 -4.98
CA PHE A 279 -1.99 -11.17 -5.15
C PHE A 279 -1.78 -10.13 -4.03
N CYS A 280 -1.75 -10.57 -2.77
CA CYS A 280 -1.45 -9.70 -1.63
C CYS A 280 -0.06 -9.08 -1.73
N SER A 281 0.96 -9.85 -2.12
CA SER A 281 2.33 -9.36 -2.28
C SER A 281 2.43 -8.24 -3.31
N GLU A 282 1.72 -8.38 -4.43
CA GLU A 282 1.68 -7.35 -5.47
C GLU A 282 1.01 -6.05 -5.02
N ILE A 283 0.00 -6.12 -4.15
CA ILE A 283 -0.61 -4.92 -3.56
C ILE A 283 0.36 -4.28 -2.56
N LEU A 284 0.89 -5.08 -1.63
CA LEU A 284 1.75 -4.61 -0.55
C LEU A 284 3.07 -4.00 -1.06
N VAL A 285 3.64 -4.54 -2.13
CA VAL A 285 4.88 -4.00 -2.71
C VAL A 285 4.64 -2.64 -3.39
N LYS A 286 3.45 -2.42 -3.98
CA LYS A 286 3.05 -1.12 -4.55
C LYS A 286 2.86 -0.06 -3.46
N GLN A 287 2.32 -0.48 -2.32
CA GLN A 287 2.16 0.34 -1.12
C GLN A 287 3.48 0.60 -0.37
N GLY A 288 4.59 -0.02 -0.77
CA GLY A 288 5.88 0.08 -0.07
C GLY A 288 5.90 -0.62 1.30
N ARG A 289 4.99 -1.56 1.53
CA ARG A 289 4.86 -2.29 2.81
C ARG A 289 5.73 -3.53 2.89
N ILE A 290 6.08 -4.09 1.74
CA ILE A 290 7.07 -5.16 1.61
C ILE A 290 8.11 -4.76 0.56
N SER A 291 9.29 -5.37 0.64
CA SER A 291 10.36 -5.12 -0.31
C SER A 291 10.15 -5.88 -1.62
N VAL A 292 10.93 -5.50 -2.64
CA VAL A 292 10.90 -6.20 -3.93
C VAL A 292 11.47 -7.62 -3.81
N GLU A 293 12.39 -7.85 -2.87
CA GLU A 293 12.92 -9.17 -2.54
C GLU A 293 11.83 -10.09 -2.00
N MET A 294 10.95 -9.59 -1.12
CA MET A 294 9.80 -10.36 -0.61
C MET A 294 8.82 -10.72 -1.74
N LEU A 295 8.57 -9.81 -2.70
CA LEU A 295 7.78 -10.13 -3.90
C LEU A 295 8.43 -11.25 -4.71
N SER A 296 9.76 -11.23 -4.85
CA SER A 296 10.51 -12.27 -5.56
C SER A 296 10.42 -13.64 -4.87
N GLU A 297 10.35 -13.66 -3.53
CA GLU A 297 10.12 -14.87 -2.73
C GLU A 297 8.70 -15.38 -2.94
N ALA A 298 7.69 -14.51 -2.89
CA ALA A 298 6.30 -14.87 -3.17
C ALA A 298 6.14 -15.49 -4.56
N TYR A 299 6.76 -14.93 -5.60
CA TYR A 299 6.76 -15.50 -6.94
C TYR A 299 7.45 -16.86 -7.04
N ARG A 300 8.35 -17.20 -6.11
CA ARG A 300 9.00 -18.53 -6.05
C ARG A 300 8.16 -19.57 -5.30
N LEU A 301 7.11 -19.17 -4.58
CA LEU A 301 6.21 -20.10 -3.90
C LEU A 301 5.37 -20.93 -4.88
N SER A 302 4.99 -20.36 -6.03
CA SER A 302 4.23 -21.08 -7.05
C SER A 302 5.01 -22.29 -7.56
N ARG A 303 4.36 -23.45 -7.55
CA ARG A 303 4.90 -24.68 -8.13
C ARG A 303 4.47 -24.77 -9.60
N PHE A 304 5.45 -24.81 -10.49
CA PHE A 304 5.25 -25.03 -11.92
C PHE A 304 6.03 -26.25 -12.37
N GLU A 305 5.43 -27.02 -13.26
CA GLU A 305 6.10 -28.15 -13.91
C GLU A 305 7.28 -27.65 -14.75
N PRO A 306 8.38 -28.42 -14.88
CA PRO A 306 9.52 -28.03 -15.70
C PRO A 306 9.13 -27.68 -17.15
N LYS A 307 8.12 -28.37 -17.71
CA LYS A 307 7.58 -28.11 -19.05
C LYS A 307 6.86 -26.77 -19.14
N GLU A 308 6.17 -26.35 -18.09
CA GLU A 308 5.51 -25.03 -18.03
C GLU A 308 6.56 -23.92 -18.03
N ILE A 309 7.60 -24.06 -17.19
CA ILE A 309 8.70 -23.10 -17.09
C ILE A 309 9.42 -22.95 -18.44
N GLN A 310 9.70 -24.05 -19.13
CA GLN A 310 10.32 -24.02 -20.45
C GLN A 310 9.44 -23.34 -21.50
N ASN A 311 8.12 -23.56 -21.46
CA ASN A 311 7.16 -23.02 -22.42
C ASN A 311 6.46 -21.73 -21.96
N ALA A 312 6.97 -21.07 -20.91
CA ALA A 312 6.34 -19.91 -20.28
C ALA A 312 5.93 -18.82 -21.29
N GLU A 313 6.78 -18.54 -22.28
CA GLU A 313 6.53 -17.56 -23.35
C GLU A 313 5.24 -17.84 -24.15
N LYS A 314 4.85 -19.11 -24.29
CA LYS A 314 3.65 -19.52 -25.03
C LYS A 314 2.41 -19.54 -24.16
N ILE A 315 2.53 -20.04 -22.93
CA ILE A 315 1.36 -20.35 -22.09
C ILE A 315 0.93 -19.18 -21.19
N TYR A 316 1.79 -18.18 -20.94
CA TYR A 316 1.44 -17.11 -20.00
C TYR A 316 0.15 -16.35 -20.38
N LYS A 317 -0.16 -16.27 -21.68
CA LYS A 317 -1.35 -15.57 -22.21
C LYS A 317 -2.66 -16.27 -21.85
N SER A 318 -2.64 -17.57 -21.57
CA SER A 318 -3.83 -18.33 -21.16
C SER A 318 -4.01 -18.38 -19.64
N LEU A 319 -3.08 -17.80 -18.87
CA LEU A 319 -3.12 -17.79 -17.42
C LEU A 319 -3.64 -16.46 -16.89
N SER A 320 -4.19 -16.48 -15.67
CA SER A 320 -4.44 -15.24 -14.93
C SER A 320 -3.14 -14.48 -14.71
N ARG A 321 -3.18 -13.15 -14.61
CA ARG A 321 -1.96 -12.34 -14.42
C ARG A 321 -1.19 -12.73 -13.16
N ILE A 322 -1.92 -13.05 -12.09
CA ILE A 322 -1.39 -13.52 -10.80
C ILE A 322 -0.56 -14.80 -10.95
N ARG A 323 -0.92 -15.70 -11.88
CA ARG A 323 -0.17 -16.92 -12.15
C ARG A 323 0.87 -16.76 -13.26
N ALA A 324 0.59 -15.89 -14.24
CA ALA A 324 1.47 -15.61 -15.36
C ALA A 324 2.78 -14.92 -14.94
N ARG A 325 2.74 -13.94 -14.02
CA ARG A 325 3.94 -13.23 -13.56
C ARG A 325 4.93 -14.13 -12.82
N PRO A 326 4.53 -14.93 -11.81
CA PRO A 326 5.40 -15.90 -11.17
C PRO A 326 6.02 -16.88 -12.18
N LEU A 327 5.21 -17.39 -13.12
CA LEU A 327 5.70 -18.31 -14.15
C LEU A 327 6.80 -17.66 -15.00
N LEU A 328 6.54 -16.45 -15.51
CA LEU A 328 7.51 -15.71 -16.33
C LEU A 328 8.76 -15.37 -15.52
N TYR A 329 8.61 -14.88 -14.29
CA TYR A 329 9.73 -14.56 -13.41
C TYR A 329 10.61 -15.79 -13.15
N GLN A 330 10.02 -16.91 -12.73
CA GLN A 330 10.74 -18.17 -12.52
C GLN A 330 11.39 -18.70 -13.80
N SER A 331 10.75 -18.51 -14.96
CA SER A 331 11.32 -18.88 -16.25
C SER A 331 12.51 -18.00 -16.63
N ILE A 332 12.45 -16.69 -16.38
CA ILE A 332 13.54 -15.73 -16.66
C ILE A 332 14.79 -16.08 -15.85
N ILE A 333 14.65 -16.31 -14.54
CA ILE A 333 15.80 -16.58 -13.66
C ILE A 333 16.46 -17.95 -13.94
N ARG A 334 15.74 -18.89 -14.59
CA ARG A 334 16.25 -20.22 -14.95
C ARG A 334 16.72 -20.32 -16.42
N ASP A 335 16.45 -19.32 -17.25
CA ASP A 335 16.82 -19.35 -18.65
C ASP A 335 18.28 -18.92 -18.83
N ASN A 336 19.06 -19.70 -19.57
CA ASN A 336 20.44 -19.36 -19.90
C ASN A 336 20.59 -18.82 -21.33
N LYS A 337 19.52 -18.83 -22.15
CA LYS A 337 19.55 -18.36 -23.54
C LYS A 337 19.13 -16.87 -23.59
N PRO A 338 20.04 -15.94 -23.95
CA PRO A 338 19.75 -14.51 -23.88
C PRO A 338 18.51 -14.06 -24.68
N GLU A 339 18.31 -14.59 -25.88
CA GLU A 339 17.17 -14.23 -26.75
C GLU A 339 15.84 -14.71 -26.18
N SER A 340 15.82 -15.91 -25.61
CA SER A 340 14.64 -16.48 -24.95
C SER A 340 14.33 -15.72 -23.66
N LYS A 341 15.36 -15.42 -22.87
CA LYS A 341 15.25 -14.59 -21.66
C LYS A 341 14.68 -13.20 -21.99
N PHE A 342 15.19 -12.54 -23.02
CA PHE A 342 14.69 -11.23 -23.47
C PHE A 342 13.18 -11.25 -23.77
N ARG A 343 12.70 -12.22 -24.57
CA ARG A 343 11.27 -12.30 -24.92
C ARG A 343 10.38 -12.50 -23.69
N LYS A 344 10.84 -13.29 -22.71
CA LYS A 344 10.14 -13.48 -21.44
C LYS A 344 10.15 -12.22 -20.58
N ILE A 345 11.26 -11.47 -20.55
CA ILE A 345 11.34 -10.17 -19.86
C ILE A 345 10.34 -9.19 -20.46
N ILE A 346 10.28 -9.08 -21.79
CA ILE A 346 9.29 -8.23 -22.47
C ILE A 346 7.87 -8.66 -22.11
N ALA A 347 7.57 -9.96 -22.13
CA ALA A 347 6.26 -10.48 -21.73
C ALA A 347 5.90 -10.11 -20.28
N LEU A 348 6.85 -10.23 -19.34
CA LEU A 348 6.66 -9.87 -17.94
C LEU A 348 6.40 -8.37 -17.77
N ILE A 349 7.19 -7.52 -18.44
CA ILE A 349 7.02 -6.06 -18.41
C ILE A 349 5.63 -5.68 -18.92
N LYS A 350 5.20 -6.25 -20.06
CA LYS A 350 3.87 -5.98 -20.66
C LYS A 350 2.74 -6.24 -19.69
N ILE A 351 2.70 -7.43 -19.08
CA ILE A 351 1.61 -7.78 -18.15
C ILE A 351 1.72 -7.05 -16.80
N SER A 352 2.91 -6.61 -16.41
CA SER A 352 3.13 -5.88 -15.16
C SER A 352 2.74 -4.41 -15.26
N LYS A 353 2.82 -3.82 -16.46
CA LYS A 353 2.36 -2.46 -16.71
C LYS A 353 0.85 -2.30 -16.48
N ILE A 354 0.06 -3.31 -16.82
CA ILE A 354 -1.41 -3.30 -16.66
C ILE A 354 -1.83 -3.07 -15.20
N ASP A 355 -1.11 -3.65 -14.24
CA ASP A 355 -1.44 -3.54 -12.81
C ASP A 355 -0.46 -2.63 -12.04
N ASN A 356 0.23 -1.72 -12.76
CA ASN A 356 1.17 -0.71 -12.25
C ASN A 356 2.35 -1.26 -11.43
N LEU A 357 2.82 -2.44 -11.80
CA LEU A 357 3.95 -3.12 -11.16
C LEU A 357 5.29 -2.87 -11.87
N LEU A 358 5.30 -2.17 -13.01
CA LEU A 358 6.53 -1.93 -13.78
C LEU A 358 7.69 -1.36 -12.95
N PRO A 359 7.50 -0.32 -12.10
CA PRO A 359 8.60 0.19 -11.29
C PRO A 359 9.21 -0.89 -10.41
N LYS A 360 8.39 -1.74 -9.79
CA LYS A 360 8.83 -2.80 -8.88
C LYS A 360 9.50 -3.96 -9.64
N MET A 361 8.93 -4.35 -10.78
CA MET A 361 9.53 -5.37 -11.67
C MET A 361 10.88 -4.94 -12.24
N SER A 362 11.08 -3.65 -12.48
CA SER A 362 12.34 -3.15 -13.03
C SER A 362 13.52 -3.40 -12.10
N TYR A 363 13.31 -3.46 -10.77
CA TYR A 363 14.35 -3.87 -9.82
C TYR A 363 14.67 -5.37 -9.90
N LEU A 364 13.70 -6.23 -10.22
CA LEU A 364 13.91 -7.67 -10.36
C LEU A 364 14.60 -8.07 -11.66
N LEU A 365 14.43 -7.25 -12.70
CA LEU A 365 14.88 -7.55 -14.05
C LEU A 365 16.21 -6.89 -14.39
N GLU A 366 16.67 -5.97 -13.54
CA GLU A 366 17.89 -5.19 -13.77
C GLU A 366 19.11 -6.08 -14.05
N ASP A 367 19.90 -5.65 -15.03
CA ASP A 367 21.21 -6.22 -15.40
C ASP A 367 21.19 -7.73 -15.73
N LEU A 368 20.03 -8.30 -16.03
CA LEU A 368 19.91 -9.72 -16.40
C LEU A 368 20.48 -10.02 -17.80
N ILE A 369 20.46 -9.04 -18.71
CA ILE A 369 20.96 -9.11 -20.09
C ILE A 369 21.35 -7.74 -20.63
N ASP A 370 22.10 -7.74 -21.73
CA ASP A 370 22.36 -6.53 -22.55
C ASP A 370 21.18 -6.26 -23.48
N TYR A 371 20.21 -5.46 -23.02
CA TYR A 371 18.96 -5.21 -23.74
C TYR A 371 19.13 -4.61 -25.14
N LYS A 372 20.16 -3.78 -25.36
CA LYS A 372 20.41 -3.12 -26.65
C LYS A 372 20.68 -4.14 -27.76
N LYS A 373 21.31 -5.26 -27.44
CA LYS A 373 21.59 -6.34 -28.41
C LYS A 373 20.35 -7.10 -28.87
N PHE A 374 19.27 -7.07 -28.09
CA PHE A 374 18.13 -7.96 -28.31
C PHE A 374 16.83 -7.23 -28.67
N ALA A 375 16.69 -5.93 -28.41
CA ALA A 375 15.54 -5.15 -28.85
C ALA A 375 15.45 -5.12 -30.38
N ARG A 376 14.29 -5.49 -30.94
CA ARG A 376 14.11 -5.62 -32.40
C ARG A 376 13.04 -4.72 -32.98
N ASN A 377 12.18 -4.17 -32.14
CA ASN A 377 11.05 -3.35 -32.57
C ASN A 377 10.78 -2.24 -31.55
N HIS A 378 10.00 -1.27 -31.99
CA HIS A 378 9.70 -0.06 -31.22
C HIS A 378 8.95 -0.32 -29.92
N GLU A 379 8.08 -1.34 -29.88
CA GLU A 379 7.39 -1.68 -28.64
C GLU A 379 8.39 -2.17 -27.59
N ASP A 380 9.35 -3.02 -27.99
CA ASP A 380 10.42 -3.48 -27.11
C ASP A 380 11.25 -2.30 -26.58
N THR A 381 11.65 -1.36 -27.46
CA THR A 381 12.49 -0.22 -27.05
C THR A 381 11.77 0.71 -26.08
N VAL A 382 10.46 0.96 -26.28
CA VAL A 382 9.63 1.76 -25.36
C VAL A 382 9.51 1.10 -23.99
N LEU A 383 9.25 -0.21 -23.94
CA LEU A 383 9.08 -0.93 -22.68
C LEU A 383 10.38 -0.98 -21.86
N ILE A 384 11.51 -1.23 -22.52
CA ILE A 384 12.83 -1.21 -21.87
C ILE A 384 13.21 0.22 -21.45
N SER A 385 12.87 1.23 -22.24
CA SER A 385 13.06 2.64 -21.87
C SER A 385 12.30 3.01 -20.60
N GLN A 386 11.04 2.56 -20.45
CA GLN A 386 10.25 2.76 -19.23
C GLN A 386 10.87 2.04 -18.03
N MET A 387 11.34 0.80 -18.22
CA MET A 387 12.03 0.04 -17.19
C MET A 387 13.27 0.81 -16.69
N PHE A 388 14.14 1.29 -17.59
CA PHE A 388 15.32 2.07 -17.21
C PHE A 388 14.98 3.42 -16.56
N GLN A 389 13.98 4.15 -17.07
CA GLN A 389 13.52 5.41 -16.45
C GLN A 389 13.03 5.19 -15.02
N SER A 390 12.31 4.10 -14.73
CA SER A 390 11.82 3.79 -13.38
C SER A 390 12.95 3.57 -12.36
N LYS A 391 14.14 3.23 -12.86
CA LYS A 391 15.38 3.06 -12.11
C LYS A 391 16.25 4.31 -12.09
N ASN A 392 15.78 5.40 -12.70
CA ASN A 392 16.53 6.64 -12.93
C ASN A 392 17.81 6.46 -13.79
N LYS A 393 17.82 5.48 -14.70
CA LYS A 393 18.88 5.21 -15.70
C LYS A 393 18.52 5.94 -17.02
N TYR A 394 18.61 7.27 -17.02
CA TYR A 394 18.06 8.11 -18.10
C TYR A 394 18.85 8.02 -19.41
N LEU A 395 20.17 7.88 -19.34
CA LEU A 395 21.00 7.72 -20.54
C LEU A 395 20.67 6.40 -21.25
N GLU A 396 20.60 5.31 -20.51
CA GLU A 396 20.23 3.99 -21.03
C GLU A 396 18.79 3.99 -21.57
N ALA A 397 17.88 4.72 -20.91
CA ALA A 397 16.49 4.88 -21.35
C ALA A 397 16.36 5.63 -22.69
N ARG A 398 17.25 6.61 -22.98
CA ARG A 398 17.30 7.30 -24.27
C ARG A 398 18.01 6.46 -25.32
N ASP A 399 19.14 5.87 -24.97
CA ASP A 399 19.94 5.08 -25.90
C ASP A 399 19.16 3.89 -26.48
N ILE A 400 18.33 3.23 -25.67
CA ILE A 400 17.55 2.09 -26.16
C ILE A 400 16.48 2.51 -27.17
N LEU A 401 15.94 3.74 -27.08
CA LEU A 401 14.95 4.25 -28.04
C LEU A 401 15.55 4.46 -29.43
N ASN A 402 16.85 4.78 -29.50
CA ASN A 402 17.55 4.98 -30.76
C ASN A 402 17.71 3.67 -31.58
N VAL A 403 17.46 2.50 -30.98
CA VAL A 403 17.52 1.20 -31.69
C VAL A 403 16.39 1.06 -32.72
N ASP A 404 15.17 1.53 -32.41
CA ASP A 404 14.04 1.58 -33.34
C ASP A 404 13.20 2.84 -33.03
N TYR A 405 13.70 3.98 -33.52
CA TYR A 405 13.10 5.29 -33.30
C TYR A 405 11.88 5.49 -34.20
N LYS A 406 10.74 5.82 -33.59
CA LYS A 406 9.49 6.17 -34.28
C LYS A 406 8.91 7.46 -33.72
N SER A 407 8.77 8.46 -34.59
CA SER A 407 8.09 9.71 -34.28
C SER A 407 6.58 9.54 -34.55
N PRO A 408 5.68 10.02 -33.68
CA PRO A 408 5.91 10.87 -32.50
C PRO A 408 6.17 10.14 -31.17
N GLU A 409 5.98 8.82 -31.11
CA GLU A 409 5.95 8.07 -29.84
C GLU A 409 7.28 8.12 -29.08
N SER A 410 8.40 8.05 -29.80
CA SER A 410 9.76 8.18 -29.25
C SER A 410 10.03 9.60 -28.77
N ASP A 411 9.48 10.61 -29.46
CA ASP A 411 9.62 12.00 -29.05
C ASP A 411 8.88 12.22 -27.71
N TYR A 412 7.64 11.72 -27.57
CA TYR A 412 6.92 11.75 -26.28
C TYR A 412 7.67 11.03 -25.18
N ARG A 413 8.28 9.90 -25.52
CA ARG A 413 9.03 9.11 -24.57
C ARG A 413 10.30 9.83 -24.11
N ASN A 414 11.02 10.49 -25.02
CA ASN A 414 12.16 11.34 -24.68
C ASN A 414 11.75 12.51 -23.78
N LEU A 415 10.65 13.20 -24.09
CA LEU A 415 10.10 14.26 -23.23
C LEU A 415 9.81 13.73 -21.81
N ALA A 416 9.23 12.54 -21.68
CA ALA A 416 8.96 11.94 -20.38
C ALA A 416 10.24 11.65 -19.58
N ILE A 417 11.31 11.23 -20.26
CA ILE A 417 12.64 11.01 -19.66
C ILE A 417 13.24 12.34 -19.21
N ASP A 418 13.19 13.37 -20.06
CA ASP A 418 13.75 14.70 -19.77
C ASP A 418 13.08 15.33 -18.54
N ILE A 419 11.73 15.27 -18.47
CA ILE A 419 11.00 15.72 -17.29
C ILE A 419 11.42 14.91 -16.05
N SER A 420 11.54 13.58 -16.17
CA SER A 420 11.93 12.73 -15.04
C SER A 420 13.34 13.01 -14.53
N GLU A 421 14.27 13.29 -15.45
CA GLU A 421 15.64 13.67 -15.12
C GLU A 421 15.67 15.02 -14.41
N TYR A 422 14.91 16.00 -14.90
CA TYR A 422 14.74 17.29 -14.23
C TYR A 422 14.18 17.12 -12.80
N LEU A 423 13.16 16.29 -12.59
CA LEU A 423 12.61 16.02 -11.25
C LEU A 423 13.68 15.52 -10.27
N LYS A 424 14.67 14.77 -10.76
CA LYS A 424 15.76 14.22 -9.95
C LYS A 424 16.88 15.24 -9.73
N ASN A 425 17.34 15.89 -10.80
CA ASN A 425 18.58 16.66 -10.82
C ASN A 425 18.35 18.18 -10.70
N ASN A 426 17.10 18.66 -10.80
CA ASN A 426 16.72 20.07 -10.89
C ASN A 426 17.43 20.84 -12.02
N SER A 427 17.81 20.14 -13.09
CA SER A 427 18.52 20.72 -14.24
C SER A 427 17.84 20.29 -15.52
N ILE A 428 17.52 21.23 -16.40
CA ILE A 428 16.96 20.96 -17.73
C ILE A 428 17.76 21.72 -18.80
N ASP A 429 17.96 21.06 -19.94
CA ASP A 429 18.43 21.72 -21.15
C ASP A 429 17.23 22.38 -21.84
N TYR A 430 17.05 23.69 -21.57
CA TYR A 430 15.94 24.48 -22.12
C TYR A 430 15.95 24.51 -23.64
N TYR A 431 17.13 24.53 -24.27
CA TYR A 431 17.25 24.52 -25.73
C TYR A 431 16.74 23.20 -26.31
N LEU A 432 17.12 22.08 -25.71
CA LEU A 432 16.63 20.76 -26.12
C LEU A 432 15.12 20.63 -25.92
N LEU A 433 14.60 21.12 -24.79
CA LEU A 433 13.16 21.12 -24.49
C LEU A 433 12.38 21.95 -25.52
N GLU A 434 12.83 23.18 -25.80
CA GLU A 434 12.17 24.06 -26.77
C GLU A 434 12.10 23.41 -28.16
N LYS A 435 13.23 22.85 -28.61
CA LYS A 435 13.29 22.15 -29.90
C LYS A 435 12.37 20.91 -29.96
N GLN A 436 12.15 20.24 -28.83
CA GLN A 436 11.19 19.14 -28.77
C GLN A 436 9.74 19.66 -28.84
N LEU A 437 9.43 20.76 -28.15
CA LEU A 437 8.09 21.36 -28.17
C LEU A 437 7.71 21.88 -29.57
N GLU A 438 8.64 22.50 -30.30
CA GLU A 438 8.43 22.94 -31.68
C GLU A 438 8.01 21.79 -32.60
N LYS A 439 8.66 20.62 -32.46
CA LYS A 439 8.27 19.42 -33.22
C LYS A 439 6.82 19.02 -32.92
N PHE A 440 6.33 19.18 -31.69
CA PHE A 440 4.97 18.79 -31.34
C PHE A 440 3.90 19.74 -31.89
N GLU A 441 4.21 21.04 -32.01
CA GLU A 441 3.32 22.02 -32.65
C GLU A 441 3.10 21.66 -34.14
N ASP A 442 4.17 21.33 -34.84
CA ASP A 442 4.15 20.98 -36.27
C ASP A 442 3.32 19.72 -36.57
N LEU A 443 3.27 18.77 -35.62
CA LEU A 443 2.65 17.47 -35.83
C LEU A 443 1.10 17.48 -35.69
N LYS A 444 0.48 18.60 -35.28
CA LYS A 444 -0.97 18.71 -35.02
C LYS A 444 -1.55 17.61 -34.11
N ILE A 445 -0.78 17.11 -33.14
CA ILE A 445 -1.20 15.98 -32.29
C ILE A 445 -1.91 16.48 -31.03
N GLN A 446 -3.06 17.12 -31.24
CA GLN A 446 -3.84 17.73 -30.16
C GLN A 446 -4.56 16.69 -29.28
N ASP A 447 -4.76 15.46 -29.76
CA ASP A 447 -5.60 14.44 -29.08
C ASP A 447 -4.83 13.43 -28.21
N SER A 448 -3.50 13.50 -28.11
CA SER A 448 -2.74 12.54 -27.31
C SER A 448 -2.89 12.78 -25.81
N VAL A 449 -3.66 11.93 -25.14
CA VAL A 449 -3.80 11.92 -23.67
C VAL A 449 -2.45 11.83 -22.96
N ILE A 450 -1.52 11.06 -23.54
CA ILE A 450 -0.15 10.91 -23.00
C ILE A 450 0.57 12.24 -23.05
N LEU A 451 0.60 12.90 -24.22
CA LEU A 451 1.26 14.20 -24.38
C LEU A 451 0.65 15.25 -23.43
N ARG A 452 -0.68 15.31 -23.31
CA ARG A 452 -1.34 16.23 -22.37
C ARG A 452 -0.90 15.99 -20.92
N LYS A 453 -0.82 14.72 -20.48
CA LYS A 453 -0.30 14.38 -19.14
C LYS A 453 1.16 14.82 -18.98
N LEU A 454 2.03 14.59 -19.97
CA LEU A 454 3.43 15.03 -19.94
C LEU A 454 3.56 16.55 -19.83
N LEU A 455 2.84 17.30 -20.67
CA LEU A 455 2.86 18.76 -20.69
C LEU A 455 2.35 19.35 -19.37
N MET A 456 1.36 18.72 -18.75
CA MET A 456 0.86 19.19 -17.45
C MET A 456 1.85 18.91 -16.32
N VAL A 457 2.50 17.75 -16.33
CA VAL A 457 3.61 17.50 -15.39
C VAL A 457 4.72 18.52 -15.63
N LEU A 458 5.07 18.81 -16.89
CA LEU A 458 6.07 19.83 -17.24
C LEU A 458 5.72 21.22 -16.69
N ILE A 459 4.51 21.74 -16.96
CA ILE A 459 4.02 23.03 -16.42
C ILE A 459 4.02 23.04 -14.89
N SER A 460 3.67 21.91 -14.27
CA SER A 460 3.67 21.78 -12.82
C SER A 460 5.09 21.88 -12.24
N ASN A 461 6.12 21.48 -12.98
CA ASN A 461 7.45 21.21 -12.44
C ASN A 461 8.49 22.27 -12.78
N ILE A 462 8.34 22.93 -13.93
CA ILE A 462 9.37 23.79 -14.48
C ILE A 462 8.86 25.23 -14.48
N GLU A 463 9.69 26.14 -13.98
CA GLU A 463 9.50 27.57 -14.25
C GLU A 463 9.86 27.80 -15.71
N LEU A 464 8.81 27.90 -16.53
CA LEU A 464 8.90 28.14 -17.95
C LEU A 464 8.68 29.63 -18.21
N ASP A 465 9.41 30.17 -19.18
CA ASP A 465 9.13 31.52 -19.67
C ASP A 465 7.76 31.59 -20.37
N GLN A 466 7.28 32.81 -20.60
CA GLN A 466 5.97 33.04 -21.21
C GLN A 466 5.86 32.46 -22.62
N ASN A 467 6.95 32.45 -23.39
CA ASN A 467 6.96 31.94 -24.76
C ASN A 467 6.76 30.41 -24.76
N LEU A 468 7.48 29.68 -23.91
CA LEU A 468 7.32 28.24 -23.73
C LEU A 468 5.93 27.89 -23.17
N LEU A 469 5.39 28.69 -22.25
CA LEU A 469 4.03 28.50 -21.73
C LEU A 469 2.98 28.65 -22.84
N GLU A 470 3.08 29.70 -23.67
CA GLU A 470 2.18 29.91 -24.81
C GLU A 470 2.23 28.73 -25.80
N LYS A 471 3.44 28.25 -26.14
CA LYS A 471 3.64 27.05 -26.98
C LYS A 471 2.93 25.83 -26.39
N ILE A 472 3.10 25.56 -25.09
CA ILE A 472 2.44 24.42 -24.43
C ILE A 472 0.92 24.57 -24.42
N PHE A 473 0.39 25.76 -24.14
CA PHE A 473 -1.06 25.99 -24.12
C PHE A 473 -1.68 25.80 -25.51
N ASN A 474 -0.97 26.15 -26.58
CA ASN A 474 -1.42 25.90 -27.96
C ASN A 474 -1.51 24.39 -28.28
N ILE A 475 -0.62 23.57 -27.72
CA ILE A 475 -0.61 22.11 -27.92
C ILE A 475 -1.70 21.41 -27.09
N ALA A 476 -1.97 21.90 -25.88
CA ALA A 476 -2.74 21.16 -24.88
C ALA A 476 -4.27 21.12 -25.06
N ASP A 477 -4.85 21.86 -26.02
CA ASP A 477 -6.29 22.07 -26.27
C ASP A 477 -7.20 21.78 -25.06
N VAL A 478 -7.38 22.81 -24.24
CA VAL A 478 -8.05 22.79 -22.93
C VAL A 478 -9.58 22.66 -23.05
N SER A 479 -10.14 22.66 -24.27
CA SER A 479 -11.58 22.73 -24.55
C SER A 479 -12.41 21.51 -24.11
N GLN A 480 -11.78 20.36 -23.83
CA GLN A 480 -12.46 19.10 -23.46
C GLN A 480 -12.65 18.90 -21.94
N ILE A 481 -12.30 19.88 -21.11
CA ILE A 481 -12.40 19.77 -19.65
C ILE A 481 -13.84 19.93 -19.17
N LYS A 482 -14.33 18.97 -18.39
CA LYS A 482 -15.66 19.08 -17.75
C LYS A 482 -15.66 20.19 -16.70
N SER A 483 -16.75 20.94 -16.62
CA SER A 483 -16.90 22.09 -15.71
C SER A 483 -16.68 21.76 -14.23
N VAL A 484 -17.05 20.54 -13.79
CA VAL A 484 -16.89 20.09 -12.41
C VAL A 484 -15.41 19.86 -12.06
N ASP A 485 -14.63 19.29 -12.98
CA ASP A 485 -13.20 19.02 -12.78
C ASP A 485 -12.40 20.33 -12.73
N ALA A 486 -12.76 21.30 -13.57
CA ALA A 486 -12.21 22.65 -13.53
C ALA A 486 -12.49 23.35 -12.18
N LYS A 487 -13.71 23.25 -11.66
CA LYS A 487 -14.08 23.85 -10.37
C LYS A 487 -13.24 23.28 -9.22
N ASN A 488 -13.06 21.97 -9.17
CA ASN A 488 -12.25 21.30 -8.14
C ASN A 488 -10.78 21.74 -8.23
N PHE A 489 -10.25 21.86 -9.45
CA PHE A 489 -8.89 22.35 -9.67
C PHE A 489 -8.69 23.80 -9.19
N PHE A 490 -9.57 24.73 -9.58
CA PHE A 490 -9.46 26.13 -9.14
C PHE A 490 -9.57 26.27 -7.63
N LEU A 491 -10.46 25.50 -7.00
CA LEU A 491 -10.60 25.46 -5.55
C LEU A 491 -9.33 24.90 -4.89
N ALA A 492 -8.81 23.77 -5.40
CA ALA A 492 -7.58 23.15 -4.93
C ALA A 492 -6.39 24.12 -4.99
N ASN A 493 -6.22 24.81 -6.12
CA ASN A 493 -5.17 25.80 -6.33
C ASN A 493 -5.32 26.99 -5.37
N ALA A 494 -6.52 27.59 -5.29
CA ALA A 494 -6.76 28.77 -4.46
C ALA A 494 -6.53 28.51 -2.96
N LEU A 495 -6.93 27.33 -2.46
CA LEU A 495 -6.73 26.95 -1.06
C LEU A 495 -5.26 26.62 -0.76
N SER A 496 -4.61 25.87 -1.65
CA SER A 496 -3.23 25.44 -1.42
C SER A 496 -2.23 26.60 -1.51
N LEU A 497 -2.45 27.57 -2.41
CA LEU A 497 -1.65 28.81 -2.47
C LEU A 497 -1.77 29.65 -1.19
N LYS A 498 -2.89 29.57 -0.48
CA LYS A 498 -3.08 30.23 0.82
C LYS A 498 -2.47 29.46 1.99
N GLY A 499 -1.89 28.28 1.74
CA GLY A 499 -1.39 27.39 2.80
C GLY A 499 -2.49 26.74 3.63
N ASP A 500 -3.72 26.59 3.10
CA ASP A 500 -4.81 25.91 3.82
C ASP A 500 -4.64 24.38 3.74
N TYR A 501 -3.74 23.85 4.57
CA TYR A 501 -3.42 22.41 4.62
C TYR A 501 -4.67 21.54 4.80
N PHE A 502 -5.59 21.92 5.69
CA PHE A 502 -6.77 21.11 6.02
C PHE A 502 -7.69 20.94 4.80
N ASN A 503 -8.11 22.04 4.17
CA ASN A 503 -9.06 21.95 3.07
C ASN A 503 -8.40 21.41 1.79
N SER A 504 -7.14 21.77 1.54
CA SER A 504 -6.39 21.24 0.38
C SER A 504 -6.18 19.72 0.48
N LEU A 505 -5.75 19.20 1.63
CA LEU A 505 -5.60 17.76 1.81
C LEU A 505 -6.94 17.02 1.80
N THR A 506 -8.02 17.65 2.29
CA THR A 506 -9.37 17.11 2.16
C THR A 506 -9.75 16.88 0.70
N ILE A 507 -9.44 17.85 -0.17
CA ILE A 507 -9.70 17.73 -1.61
C ILE A 507 -8.81 16.63 -2.21
N LEU A 508 -7.51 16.63 -1.89
CA LEU A 508 -6.56 15.62 -2.36
C LEU A 508 -7.04 14.20 -2.06
N PHE A 509 -7.39 13.91 -0.80
CA PHE A 509 -7.82 12.56 -0.41
C PHE A 509 -9.17 12.17 -1.00
N LYS A 510 -10.08 13.12 -1.23
CA LYS A 510 -11.34 12.86 -1.95
C LYS A 510 -11.13 12.54 -3.43
N ILE A 511 -10.19 13.21 -4.08
CA ILE A 511 -9.86 12.95 -5.49
C ILE A 511 -9.23 11.57 -5.64
N ILE A 512 -8.22 11.27 -4.82
CA ILE A 512 -7.49 10.00 -4.90
C ILE A 512 -8.40 8.84 -4.48
N GLY A 513 -9.10 8.97 -3.34
CA GLY A 513 -9.81 7.85 -2.73
C GLY A 513 -8.92 6.61 -2.65
N ASN A 514 -9.47 5.42 -2.91
CA ASN A 514 -8.66 4.19 -2.99
C ASN A 514 -8.24 3.83 -4.43
N LYS A 515 -8.35 4.77 -5.39
CA LYS A 515 -7.98 4.53 -6.79
C LYS A 515 -6.47 4.55 -6.97
N ASP A 516 -6.00 3.91 -8.02
CA ASP A 516 -4.61 4.08 -8.46
C ASP A 516 -4.45 5.46 -9.13
N LEU A 517 -3.31 6.12 -8.92
CA LEU A 517 -3.04 7.45 -9.50
C LEU A 517 -3.17 7.44 -11.03
N LEU A 518 -2.81 6.34 -11.68
CA LEU A 518 -2.88 6.22 -13.13
C LEU A 518 -4.31 6.12 -13.68
N GLU A 519 -5.27 5.77 -12.81
CA GLU A 519 -6.71 5.75 -13.13
C GLU A 519 -7.35 7.14 -13.02
N LEU A 520 -6.66 8.10 -12.40
CA LEU A 520 -7.15 9.47 -12.32
C LEU A 520 -7.18 10.10 -13.71
N ASN A 521 -8.23 10.90 -13.92
CA ASN A 521 -8.28 11.73 -15.10
C ASN A 521 -7.20 12.83 -15.03
N ILE A 522 -7.01 13.52 -16.15
CA ILE A 522 -5.96 14.52 -16.30
C ILE A 522 -6.07 15.64 -15.25
N MET A 523 -7.28 16.15 -15.00
CA MET A 523 -7.52 17.24 -14.06
C MET A 523 -7.45 16.80 -12.60
N GLU A 524 -7.89 15.59 -12.29
CA GLU A 524 -7.71 14.98 -10.98
C GLU A 524 -6.21 14.83 -10.65
N SER A 525 -5.43 14.27 -11.58
CA SER A 525 -3.98 14.13 -11.45
C SER A 525 -3.32 15.48 -11.20
N PHE A 526 -3.69 16.50 -11.99
CA PHE A 526 -3.12 17.84 -11.87
C PHE A 526 -3.53 18.54 -10.57
N SER A 527 -4.77 18.37 -10.13
CA SER A 527 -5.22 18.92 -8.84
C SER A 527 -4.41 18.36 -7.67
N VAL A 528 -4.15 17.05 -7.68
CA VAL A 528 -3.30 16.38 -6.67
C VAL A 528 -1.88 16.94 -6.71
N LEU A 529 -1.26 17.02 -7.90
CA LEU A 529 0.09 17.55 -8.06
C LEU A 529 0.20 19.02 -7.62
N THR A 530 -0.76 19.87 -7.99
CA THR A 530 -0.80 21.28 -7.61
C THR A 530 -0.92 21.45 -6.09
N ILE A 531 -1.79 20.67 -5.44
CA ILE A 531 -1.90 20.71 -3.97
C ILE A 531 -0.57 20.36 -3.32
N LEU A 532 0.08 19.27 -3.76
CA LEU A 532 1.35 18.84 -3.17
C LEU A 532 2.45 19.87 -3.37
N LYS A 533 2.57 20.44 -4.57
CA LYS A 533 3.55 21.49 -4.89
C LYS A 533 3.33 22.73 -4.02
N ASN A 534 2.11 23.27 -4.01
CA ASN A 534 1.80 24.54 -3.34
C ASN A 534 1.96 24.45 -1.82
N LEU A 535 1.68 23.29 -1.23
CA LEU A 535 1.87 23.05 0.21
C LEU A 535 3.31 22.66 0.60
N GLY A 536 4.23 22.57 -0.36
CA GLY A 536 5.64 22.27 -0.13
C GLY A 536 5.99 20.77 0.03
N PHE A 537 5.09 19.86 -0.36
CA PHE A 537 5.33 18.41 -0.37
C PHE A 537 6.15 17.99 -1.60
N LEU A 538 7.37 18.52 -1.71
CA LEU A 538 8.20 18.40 -2.91
C LEU A 538 8.61 16.96 -3.23
N ASN A 539 8.88 16.14 -2.21
CA ASN A 539 9.27 14.74 -2.41
C ASN A 539 8.09 13.91 -2.92
N GLU A 540 6.92 14.08 -2.30
CA GLU A 540 5.68 13.43 -2.67
C GLU A 540 5.27 13.82 -4.08
N PHE A 541 5.30 15.12 -4.37
CA PHE A 541 5.05 15.68 -5.69
C PHE A 541 5.98 15.09 -6.77
N LYS A 542 7.30 15.01 -6.50
CA LYS A 542 8.27 14.40 -7.42
C LYS A 542 7.99 12.92 -7.65
N ASN A 543 7.69 12.16 -6.59
CA ASN A 543 7.43 10.73 -6.68
C ASN A 543 6.16 10.41 -7.48
N LEU A 544 5.06 11.13 -7.23
CA LEU A 544 3.83 10.97 -8.00
C LEU A 544 3.99 11.42 -9.46
N SER A 545 4.70 12.53 -9.69
CA SER A 545 5.01 13.00 -11.05
C SER A 545 5.76 11.92 -11.84
N LYS A 546 6.79 11.29 -11.26
CA LYS A 546 7.53 10.20 -11.91
C LYS A 546 6.66 9.00 -12.29
N ARG A 547 5.63 8.68 -11.49
CA ARG A 547 4.69 7.59 -11.81
C ARG A 547 3.84 7.92 -13.05
N ILE A 548 3.42 9.18 -13.21
CA ILE A 548 2.65 9.64 -14.39
C ILE A 548 3.50 9.61 -15.67
N LEU A 549 4.83 9.75 -15.55
CA LEU A 549 5.78 9.78 -16.67
C LEU A 549 6.20 8.38 -17.17
N LEU A 550 5.72 7.30 -16.54
CA LEU A 550 5.97 5.90 -16.91
C LEU A 550 4.79 5.33 -17.69
#